data_AF-A0A1Z8N7X1-F1
#
_entry.id   AF-A0A1Z8N7X1-F1
#
_cell.length_a   1.000
_cell.length_b   1.000
_cell.length_c   1.000
_cell.angle_alpha   90.00
_cell.angle_beta   90.00
_cell.angle_gamma   90.00
#
_symmetry.space_group_name_H-M   'P 1'
#
loop_
_entity.id
_entity.type
_entity.pdbx_description
1 polymer ?
#
loop_
_entity_poly.entity_id
_entity_poly.type
_entity_poly.pdbx_seq_one_letter_code
_entity_poly.pdbx_strand_id
1 'polypeptide(L)'
;MNLMLTASCNDADDFKTNGYEKIKSEFSDWCDSSKCVFCKIDNQNVLELFFDVNPQKLKEWLAKPSTRQIFKEHNFVPSRYSFEPLTM
;
A
#
# COMPACT_ATOMS: atom_id res chain seq x y z
N MET A 1 7.53 -6.02 10.65
CA MET A 1 6.24 -6.75 10.54
C MET A 1 5.89 -6.90 9.07
N ASN A 2 5.20 -7.96 8.66
CA ASN A 2 4.71 -8.08 7.28
C ASN A 2 3.24 -7.67 7.24
N LEU A 3 2.87 -6.91 6.21
CA LEU A 3 1.54 -6.34 6.05
C LEU A 3 1.00 -6.71 4.67
N MET A 4 -0.19 -7.27 4.62
CA MET A 4 -0.98 -7.35 3.40
C MET A 4 -2.05 -6.26 3.43
N LEU A 5 -2.28 -5.66 2.28
CA LEU A 5 -3.33 -4.71 2.06
C LEU A 5 -4.11 -5.16 0.83
N THR A 6 -5.43 -5.16 0.92
CA THR A 6 -6.31 -5.25 -0.24
C THR A 6 -7.05 -3.94 -0.35
N ALA A 7 -7.27 -3.45 -1.55
CA ALA A 7 -8.01 -2.20 -1.74
C ALA A 7 -8.88 -2.26 -2.97
N SER A 8 -10.05 -1.62 -2.86
CA SER A 8 -10.83 -1.24 -4.02
C SER A 8 -10.42 0.17 -4.48
N CYS A 9 -10.48 0.41 -5.78
CA CYS A 9 -10.15 1.66 -6.45
C CYS A 9 -10.99 1.81 -7.72
N ASN A 10 -11.03 3.01 -8.28
CA ASN A 10 -11.80 3.27 -9.51
C ASN A 10 -11.23 2.53 -10.73
N ASP A 11 -9.90 2.52 -10.86
CA ASP A 11 -9.15 1.85 -11.93
C ASP A 11 -7.77 1.42 -11.40
N ALA A 12 -7.50 0.11 -11.43
CA ALA A 12 -6.28 -0.48 -10.91
C ALA A 12 -5.02 -0.14 -11.73
N ASP A 13 -5.14 0.00 -13.04
CA ASP A 13 -3.99 0.32 -13.92
C ASP A 13 -3.61 1.79 -13.81
N ASP A 14 -4.62 2.66 -13.73
CA ASP A 14 -4.45 4.08 -13.43
C ASP A 14 -3.86 4.27 -12.03
N PHE A 15 -4.40 3.60 -11.00
CA PHE A 15 -3.85 3.68 -9.65
C PHE A 15 -2.39 3.23 -9.61
N LYS A 16 -2.04 2.14 -10.30
CA LYS A 16 -0.65 1.67 -10.36
C LYS A 16 0.29 2.74 -10.92
N THR A 17 -0.08 3.34 -12.05
CA THR A 17 0.79 4.27 -12.79
C THR A 17 0.81 5.67 -12.17
N ASN A 18 -0.36 6.18 -11.80
CA ASN A 18 -0.56 7.57 -11.39
C ASN A 18 -0.62 7.77 -9.87
N GLY A 19 -0.81 6.71 -9.10
CA GLY A 19 -0.80 6.72 -7.64
C GLY A 19 0.42 5.98 -7.07
N TYR A 20 0.42 4.64 -7.16
CA TYR A 20 1.38 3.74 -6.53
C TYR A 20 2.83 4.04 -6.91
N GLU A 21 3.16 4.08 -8.21
CA GLU A 21 4.55 4.33 -8.65
C GLU A 21 5.05 5.74 -8.28
N LYS A 22 4.16 6.73 -8.14
CA LYS A 22 4.55 8.09 -7.70
C LYS A 22 4.96 8.16 -6.24
N ILE A 23 4.37 7.32 -5.39
CA ILE A 23 4.62 7.31 -3.94
C ILE A 23 5.54 6.17 -3.50
N LYS A 24 5.89 5.26 -4.41
CA LYS A 24 6.75 4.10 -4.15
C LYS A 24 8.12 4.48 -3.59
N SER A 25 8.67 5.62 -3.97
CA SER A 25 9.93 6.12 -3.40
C SER A 25 9.83 6.39 -1.89
N GLU A 26 8.65 6.80 -1.41
CA GLU A 26 8.39 7.05 0.01
C GLU A 26 8.26 5.76 0.83
N PHE A 27 8.11 4.61 0.19
CA PHE A 27 7.97 3.33 0.90
C PHE A 27 9.25 2.94 1.62
N SER A 28 10.41 3.32 1.08
CA SER A 28 11.73 3.05 1.67
C SER A 28 11.89 3.65 3.06
N ASP A 29 11.08 4.66 3.42
CA ASP A 29 11.12 5.24 4.76
C ASP A 29 10.51 4.32 5.82
N TRP A 30 9.52 3.49 5.45
CA TRP A 30 8.72 2.72 6.40
C TRP A 30 8.65 1.22 6.11
N CYS A 31 9.14 0.73 4.97
CA CYS A 31 9.25 -0.70 4.63
C CYS A 31 10.40 -0.94 3.64
N ASP A 32 10.72 -2.20 3.36
CA ASP A 32 11.67 -2.55 2.31
C ASP A 32 10.99 -2.47 0.93
N SER A 33 11.15 -1.33 0.27
CA SER A 33 10.54 -1.03 -1.04
C SER A 33 10.99 -1.98 -2.15
N SER A 34 12.13 -2.65 -2.00
CA SER A 34 12.63 -3.64 -2.97
C SER A 34 11.86 -4.97 -2.92
N LYS A 35 11.19 -5.24 -1.80
CA LYS A 35 10.41 -6.46 -1.56
C LYS A 35 8.90 -6.25 -1.68
N CYS A 36 8.44 -5.01 -1.89
CA CYS A 36 7.03 -4.73 -2.03
C CYS A 36 6.44 -5.39 -3.28
N VAL A 37 5.27 -6.00 -3.14
CA VAL A 37 4.55 -6.62 -4.25
C VAL A 37 3.25 -5.87 -4.46
N PHE A 38 3.03 -5.42 -5.69
CA PHE A 38 1.73 -4.90 -6.14
C PHE A 38 1.12 -5.89 -7.12
N CYS A 39 -0.12 -6.28 -6.87
CA CYS A 39 -0.88 -7.22 -7.67
C CYS A 39 -2.23 -6.63 -8.02
N LYS A 40 -2.60 -6.70 -9.31
CA LYS A 40 -3.94 -6.39 -9.78
C LYS A 40 -4.78 -7.67 -9.64
N ILE A 41 -5.87 -7.62 -8.86
CA ILE A 41 -6.83 -8.73 -8.78
C ILE A 41 -7.80 -8.63 -9.96
N ASP A 42 -8.37 -7.45 -10.16
CA ASP A 42 -9.24 -7.10 -11.28
C ASP A 42 -9.13 -5.58 -11.59
N ASN A 43 -10.02 -5.03 -12.40
CA ASN A 43 -9.96 -3.61 -12.79
C ASN A 43 -10.22 -2.63 -11.64
N GLN A 44 -10.83 -3.07 -10.54
CA GLN A 44 -11.19 -2.24 -9.40
C GLN A 44 -10.57 -2.71 -8.09
N ASN A 45 -9.97 -3.89 -8.05
CA ASN A 45 -9.39 -4.48 -6.84
C ASN A 45 -7.90 -4.75 -7.01
N VAL A 46 -7.14 -4.36 -5.99
CA VAL A 46 -5.68 -4.55 -5.93
C VAL A 46 -5.28 -5.19 -4.61
N LEU A 47 -4.12 -5.84 -4.63
CA LEU A 47 -3.46 -6.42 -3.47
C LEU A 47 -2.02 -5.93 -3.40
N GLU A 48 -1.61 -5.53 -2.21
CA GLU A 48 -0.28 -5.04 -1.90
C GLU A 48 0.32 -5.81 -0.73
N LEU A 49 1.57 -6.24 -0.86
CA LEU A 49 2.34 -6.86 0.20
C LEU A 49 3.53 -5.97 0.54
N PHE A 50 3.67 -5.68 1.83
CA PHE A 50 4.78 -4.91 2.38
C PHE A 50 5.53 -5.75 3.42
N PHE A 51 6.85 -5.73 3.31
CA PHE A 51 7.75 -6.48 4.18
C PHE A 51 8.60 -5.53 5.02
N ASP A 52 9.04 -5.99 6.19
CA ASP A 52 9.88 -5.21 7.10
C ASP A 52 9.25 -3.84 7.49
N VAL A 53 7.92 -3.81 7.61
CA VAL A 53 7.15 -2.60 7.92
C VAL A 53 7.45 -2.09 9.31
N ASN A 54 7.76 -0.79 9.40
CA ASN A 54 7.81 0.01 10.60
C ASN A 54 6.44 0.70 10.83
N PRO A 55 5.65 0.25 11.83
CA PRO A 55 4.29 0.72 12.03
C PRO A 55 4.20 2.20 12.47
N GLN A 56 5.23 2.75 13.13
CA GLN A 56 5.24 4.15 13.55
C GLN A 56 5.36 5.06 12.32
N LYS A 57 6.37 4.78 11.47
CA LYS A 57 6.60 5.55 10.24
C LYS A 57 5.46 5.38 9.22
N LEU A 58 4.86 4.18 9.15
CA LEU A 58 3.68 3.96 8.32
C LEU A 58 2.51 4.86 8.75
N LYS A 59 2.25 5.01 10.07
CA LYS A 59 1.20 5.90 10.57
C LYS A 59 1.48 7.36 10.21
N GLU A 60 2.72 7.81 10.31
CA GLU A 60 3.14 9.15 9.89
C GLU A 60 2.94 9.35 8.38
N TRP A 61 3.29 8.36 7.57
CA TRP A 61 3.11 8.38 6.13
C TRP A 61 1.63 8.44 5.72
N LEU A 62 0.76 7.67 6.39
CA LEU A 62 -0.71 7.71 6.19
C LEU A 62 -1.35 9.03 6.67
N ALA A 63 -0.68 9.76 7.56
CA ALA A 63 -1.12 11.07 8.02
C ALA A 63 -0.76 12.19 7.03
N LYS A 64 0.16 11.96 6.08
CA LYS A 64 0.55 12.97 5.10
C LYS A 64 -0.65 13.37 4.21
N PRO A 65 -0.84 14.67 3.94
CA PRO A 65 -1.92 15.14 3.09
C PRO A 65 -1.81 14.65 1.64
N SER A 66 -0.59 14.50 1.11
CA SER A 66 -0.34 13.95 -0.22
C SER A 66 -0.86 12.52 -0.37
N THR A 67 -0.56 11.65 0.61
CA THR A 67 -1.03 10.26 0.64
C THR A 67 -2.56 10.19 0.68
N ARG A 68 -3.19 11.00 1.55
CA ARG A 68 -4.65 11.06 1.67
C ARG A 68 -5.31 11.58 0.40
N GLN A 69 -4.68 12.52 -0.30
CA GLN A 69 -5.18 13.06 -1.54
C GLN A 69 -5.18 12.00 -2.65
N ILE A 70 -4.09 11.26 -2.82
CA ILE A 70 -4.01 10.17 -3.81
C ILE A 70 -5.08 9.11 -3.52
N PHE A 71 -5.28 8.75 -2.25
CA PHE A 71 -6.32 7.79 -1.90
C PHE A 71 -7.73 8.31 -2.24
N LYS A 72 -7.97 9.60 -2.04
CA LYS A 72 -9.25 10.22 -2.39
C LYS A 72 -9.46 10.32 -3.90
N GLU A 73 -8.42 10.66 -4.65
CA GLU A 73 -8.46 10.81 -6.12
C GLU A 73 -8.77 9.48 -6.81
N HIS A 74 -8.18 8.38 -6.35
CA HIS A 74 -8.41 7.05 -6.92
C HIS A 74 -9.53 6.25 -6.23
N ASN A 75 -10.25 6.88 -5.28
CA ASN A 75 -11.28 6.24 -4.45
C ASN A 75 -10.76 4.94 -3.80
N PHE A 76 -9.53 5.01 -3.31
CA PHE A 76 -8.78 3.90 -2.78
C PHE A 76 -9.25 3.58 -1.35
N VAL A 77 -9.88 2.42 -1.16
CA VAL A 77 -10.40 1.98 0.13
C VAL A 77 -9.63 0.75 0.62
N PRO A 78 -8.57 0.94 1.44
CA PRO A 78 -7.72 -0.16 1.87
C PRO A 78 -8.26 -0.90 3.10
N SER A 79 -8.26 -2.23 3.01
CA SER A 79 -8.38 -3.18 4.12
C SER A 79 -7.00 -3.75 4.44
N ARG A 80 -6.58 -3.67 5.70
CA ARG A 80 -5.23 -4.04 6.15
C ARG A 80 -5.26 -5.32 6.97
N TYR A 81 -4.31 -6.20 6.71
CA TYR A 81 -4.13 -7.49 7.38
C TYR A 81 -2.68 -7.59 7.85
N SER A 82 -2.48 -7.79 9.15
CA SER A 82 -1.17 -8.12 9.72
C SER A 82 -1.01 -9.64 9.81
N PHE A 83 0.18 -10.14 9.51
CA PHE A 83 0.51 -11.54 9.72
C PHE A 83 1.28 -11.71 11.01
N GLU A 84 0.86 -12.69 11.81
CA GLU A 84 1.68 -13.19 12.90
C GLU A 84 2.72 -14.18 12.36
N PRO A 85 3.90 -14.29 12.99
CA PRO A 85 4.84 -15.34 12.64
C PRO A 85 4.17 -16.70 12.78
N LEU A 86 4.41 -17.61 11.83
CA LEU A 86 4.04 -19.01 12.01
C LEU A 86 4.86 -19.54 13.20
N THR A 87 4.20 -19.77 14.32
CA THR A 87 4.76 -20.56 15.41
C THR A 87 4.83 -22.01 14.94
N MET A 88 6.05 -22.47 14.63
CA MET A 88 6.36 -23.89 14.45
C MET A 88 6.47 -24.59 15.80
#